data_AF-A0A8T4KSF1-F1
#
_entry.id   AF-A0A8T4KSF1-F1
#
_cell.length_a   1.000
_cell.length_b   1.000
_cell.length_c   1.000
_cell.angle_alpha   90.00
_cell.angle_beta   90.00
_cell.angle_gamma   90.00
#
_symmetry.space_group_name_H-M   'P 1'
#
loop_
_entity.id
_entity.type
_entity.pdbx_description
1 polymer ?
#
loop_
_entity_poly.entity_id
_entity_poly.type
_entity_poly.pdbx_seq_one_letter_code
_entity_poly.pdbx_strand_id
1 'polypeptide(L)' 'MSTKTISITEEAYTRLLTNKRESESFTDVINRITGKTDLLRYAGVLTENESLYIEKRIENARKMSRVRTKKVRL' A
#
# COMPACT_ATOMS: atom_id res chain seq x y z
N MET A 1 21.61 0.69 17.53
CA MET A 1 21.17 -0.42 16.65
C MET A 1 22.37 -0.91 15.86
N SER A 2 22.42 -2.19 15.49
CA SER A 2 23.41 -2.66 14.50
C SER A 2 23.04 -2.15 13.11
N THR A 3 24.01 -1.59 12.40
CA THR A 3 23.85 -1.21 10.99
C THR A 3 24.34 -2.34 10.08
N LYS A 4 23.75 -2.45 8.90
CA LYS A 4 24.24 -3.27 7.79
C LYS A 4 24.22 -2.42 6.53
N THR A 5 25.35 -2.37 5.84
CA THR A 5 25.46 -1.68 4.54
C THR A 5 25.08 -2.66 3.44
N ILE A 6 24.24 -2.22 2.50
CA ILE A 6 23.87 -2.97 1.30
C ILE A 6 24.10 -2.09 0.08
N SER A 7 24.56 -2.68 -1.02
CA SER A 7 24.59 -2.00 -2.32
C SER A 7 23.22 -2.14 -2.99
N ILE A 8 22.73 -1.05 -3.57
CA ILE A 8 21.48 -1.00 -4.35
C ILE A 8 21.74 -0.32 -5.70
N THR A 9 20.85 -0.50 -6.67
CA THR A 9 20.93 0.23 -7.94
C THR A 9 20.52 1.69 -7.76
N GLU A 10 21.04 2.59 -8.62
CA GLU A 10 20.63 4.00 -8.69
C GLU A 10 19.11 4.15 -8.87
N GLU A 11 18.49 3.24 -9.63
CA GLU A 11 17.03 3.20 -9.79
C GLU A 11 16.33 2.92 -8.45
N ALA A 12 16.82 1.94 -7.67
CA ALA A 12 16.26 1.62 -6.36
C ALA A 12 16.47 2.77 -5.36
N TYR A 13 17.64 3.43 -5.38
CA TYR A 13 17.89 4.63 -4.58
C TYR A 13 16.93 5.77 -4.94
N THR A 14 16.76 6.05 -6.24
CA THR A 14 15.83 7.08 -6.74
C THR A 14 14.38 6.78 -6.33
N ARG A 15 13.94 5.52 -6.43
CA ARG A 15 12.61 5.08 -5.96
C ARG A 15 12.43 5.32 -4.45
N LEU A 16 13.45 5.05 -3.63
CA LEU A 16 13.41 5.34 -2.19
C LEU A 16 13.35 6.85 -1.91
N LEU A 17 14.12 7.65 -2.65
CA LEU A 17 14.13 9.11 -2.52
C LEU A 17 12.77 9.73 -2.85
N THR A 18 12.14 9.33 -3.96
CA THR A 18 10.79 9.79 -4.34
C THR A 18 9.70 9.38 -3.34
N ASN A 19 9.91 8.29 -2.59
CA ASN A 19 8.97 7.85 -1.55
C ASN A 19 9.23 8.49 -0.17
N LYS A 20 10.36 9.17 0.02
CA LYS A 20 10.79 9.77 1.29
C LYS A 20 10.02 11.05 1.59
N ARG A 21 9.42 11.12 2.76
CA ARG A 21 8.84 12.34 3.36
C ARG A 21 9.95 13.23 3.94
N GLU A 22 9.68 14.52 4.11
CA GLU A 22 10.68 15.52 4.51
C GLU A 22 11.49 15.09 5.75
N SER A 23 10.83 14.61 6.80
CA SER A 23 11.47 14.15 8.04
C SER A 23 12.15 12.76 7.99
N GLU A 24 11.97 11.99 6.90
CA GLU A 24 12.03 10.51 6.80
C GLU A 24 12.38 9.70 8.07
N SER A 25 13.43 8.87 8.12
CA SER A 25 14.64 8.66 7.26
C SER A 25 14.52 7.56 6.18
N PHE A 26 15.62 7.19 5.48
CA PHE A 26 15.62 6.05 4.52
C PHE A 26 15.30 4.69 5.18
N THR A 27 15.78 4.45 6.40
CA THR A 27 15.42 3.26 7.17
C THR A 27 13.92 3.24 7.46
N ASP A 28 13.33 4.40 7.73
CA ASP A 28 11.90 4.53 7.98
C ASP A 28 11.06 4.36 6.70
N VAL A 29 11.53 4.85 5.55
CA VAL A 29 10.93 4.53 4.23
C VAL A 29 10.92 3.02 3.99
N ILE A 30 12.05 2.34 4.19
CA ILE A 30 12.15 0.88 4.00
C ILE A 30 11.18 0.16 4.96
N ASN A 31 11.16 0.53 6.23
CA ASN A 31 10.28 -0.07 7.23
C ASN A 31 8.79 0.23 6.96
N ARG A 32 8.45 1.40 6.40
CA ARG A 32 7.08 1.77 6.01
C ARG A 32 6.59 1.02 4.78
N ILE A 33 7.48 0.77 3.80
CA ILE A 33 7.13 0.06 2.56
C ILE A 33 7.11 -1.46 2.76
N THR A 34 8.08 -2.00 3.50
CA THR A 34 8.22 -3.46 3.73
C THR A 34 7.51 -3.94 5.00
N GLY A 35 7.13 -3.01 5.89
CA GLY A 35 6.40 -3.30 7.10
C GLY A 35 5.05 -3.95 6.80
N LYS A 36 4.86 -5.17 7.31
CA LYS A 36 3.55 -5.80 7.35
C LYS A 36 2.65 -4.93 8.22
N THR A 37 1.73 -4.21 7.60
CA THR A 37 0.64 -3.56 8.34
C THR A 37 -0.20 -4.66 8.95
N ASP A 38 -0.20 -4.77 10.27
CA ASP A 38 -1.06 -5.73 10.95
C ASP A 38 -2.52 -5.29 10.80
N LEU A 39 -3.24 -5.97 9.91
CA LEU A 39 -4.65 -5.69 9.63
C LEU A 39 -5.53 -6.01 10.84
N LEU A 40 -5.10 -6.90 11.76
CA LEU A 40 -5.83 -7.21 12.98
C LEU A 40 -5.89 -6.02 13.95
N ARG A 41 -4.97 -5.04 13.84
CA ARG A 41 -5.05 -3.78 14.59
C ARG A 41 -6.31 -2.96 14.26
N TYR A 42 -6.95 -3.20 13.11
CA TYR A 42 -8.19 -2.55 12.70
C TYR A 42 -9.44 -3.43 12.91
N ALA A 43 -9.30 -4.62 13.49
CA ALA A 43 -10.43 -5.48 13.80
C ALA A 43 -11.35 -4.80 14.84
N GLY A 44 -12.67 -4.83 14.60
CA GLY A 44 -13.66 -4.19 15.47
C GLY A 44 -13.82 -2.66 15.31
N VAL A 45 -13.08 -2.01 14.41
CA VAL A 45 -13.23 -0.57 14.14
C VAL A 45 -14.52 -0.23 13.39
N LEU A 46 -15.06 -1.19 12.60
CA LEU A 46 -16.30 -1.04 11.84
C LEU A 46 -17.40 -1.91 12.45
N THR A 47 -18.62 -1.37 12.49
CA THR A 47 -19.82 -2.19 12.72
C THR A 47 -20.09 -3.12 11.52
N GLU A 48 -20.89 -4.17 11.74
CA GLU A 48 -21.26 -5.13 10.69
C GLU A 48 -22.02 -4.46 9.52
N ASN A 49 -22.84 -3.45 9.79
CA ASN A 49 -23.53 -2.69 8.73
C ASN A 49 -22.55 -1.84 7.89
N GLU A 50 -21.57 -1.22 8.54
CA GLU A 50 -20.54 -0.41 7.84
C GLU A 50 -19.60 -1.29 7.02
N SER A 51 -19.19 -2.44 7.54
CA SER A 51 -18.33 -3.39 6.82
C SER A 51 -19.04 -3.93 5.57
N LEU A 52 -20.30 -4.37 5.70
CA LEU A 52 -21.13 -4.83 4.57
C LEU A 52 -21.35 -3.73 3.51
N TYR A 53 -21.55 -2.48 3.94
CA TYR A 53 -21.68 -1.34 3.02
C TYR A 53 -20.37 -1.09 2.24
N ILE A 54 -19.24 -1.04 2.94
CA ILE A 54 -17.91 -0.82 2.35
C ILE A 54 -17.55 -1.98 1.40
N GLU A 55 -17.83 -3.22 1.79
CA GLU A 55 -17.58 -4.40 0.96
C GLU A 55 -18.35 -4.34 -0.37
N LYS A 56 -19.66 -4.07 -0.34
CA LYS A 56 -20.48 -3.87 -1.56
C LYS A 56 -19.94 -2.74 -2.44
N ARG A 57 -19.48 -1.63 -1.85
CA ARG A 57 -18.88 -0.51 -2.60
C ARG A 57 -17.58 -0.94 -3.30
N ILE A 58 -16.71 -1.68 -2.62
CA ILE A 58 -15.46 -2.21 -3.19
C ILE A 58 -15.73 -3.24 -4.29
N GLU A 59 -16.69 -4.14 -4.08
CA GLU A 59 -17.06 -5.17 -5.06
C GLU A 59 -17.56 -4.53 -6.37
N ASN A 60 -18.46 -3.55 -6.26
CA ASN A 60 -18.99 -2.80 -7.41
C ASN A 60 -17.88 -2.00 -8.13
N ALA A 61 -17.00 -1.33 -7.40
CA ALA A 61 -15.86 -0.62 -8.00
C ALA A 61 -14.93 -1.58 -8.78
N ARG A 62 -14.65 -2.78 -8.23
CA ARG A 62 -13.86 -3.83 -8.90
C ARG A 62 -14.56 -4.38 -10.14
N LYS A 63 -15.89 -4.61 -10.10
CA LYS A 63 -16.69 -4.99 -11.28
C LYS A 63 -16.59 -3.94 -12.38
N MET A 64 -16.82 -2.66 -12.06
CA MET A 64 -16.73 -1.55 -13.02
C MET A 64 -15.32 -1.39 -13.62
N SER A 65 -14.27 -1.51 -12.80
CA SER A 65 -12.89 -1.46 -13.30
C SER A 65 -12.59 -2.60 -14.27
N ARG A 66 -13.02 -3.84 -13.97
CA ARG A 66 -12.85 -4.99 -14.87
C ARG A 66 -13.58 -4.80 -16.20
N VAL A 67 -14.79 -4.25 -16.18
CA VAL A 67 -15.54 -3.90 -17.40
C VAL A 67 -14.81 -2.85 -18.22
N ARG A 68 -14.29 -1.78 -17.58
CA ARG A 68 -13.51 -0.75 -18.26
C ARG A 68 -12.23 -1.32 -18.90
N THR A 69 -11.46 -2.12 -18.17
CA THR A 69 -10.24 -2.76 -18.71
C THR A 69 -10.54 -3.72 -19.87
N LYS A 70 -11.66 -4.46 -19.83
CA LYS A 70 -12.09 -5.30 -20.96
C LYS A 70 -12.46 -4.46 -22.20
N LYS A 71 -13.14 -3.33 -22.03
CA LYS A 71 -13.51 -2.41 -23.13
C LYS A 71 -12.33 -1.69 -23.80
N VAL A 72 -11.20 -1.56 -23.10
CA VAL A 72 -9.98 -0.90 -23.63
C VAL A 72 -9.03 -1.92 -24.29
N ARG A 73 -9.35 -3.22 -24.23
CA ARG A 73 -8.52 -4.32 -24.76
C ARG A 73 -9.20 -5.06 -25.93
N LEU A 74 -10.24 -4.45 -26.49
CA LEU A 74 -10.99 -4.80 -27.70
C LEU A 74 -10.90 -3.61 -28.66
#